data_AF-A0AAW9BS43-F1
#
_entry.id   AF-A0AAW9BS43-F1
#
_cell.length_a   1.000
_cell.length_b   1.000
_cell.length_c   1.000
_cell.angle_alpha   90.00
_cell.angle_beta   90.00
_cell.angle_gamma   90.00
#
_symmetry.space_group_name_H-M   'P 1'
#
loop_
_entity.id
_entity.type
_entity.pdbx_description
1 polymer ?
#
loop_
_entity_poly.entity_id
_entity_poly.type
_entity_poly.pdbx_seq_one_letter_code
_entity_poly.pdbx_strand_id
1 'polypeptide(L)'
;QAVYEEAKAQIDHFLSLGLTLSHLDSHHHAHTHPQILPIVQKLAKEHRVPLRGSGICHQPMTTSYFFTDEFYDQKVSLDGLMQHLLSLKENYDVVEVMCHPAYADQPLIMKSGYALQRELELQVLTSPILKEQLAQHGIAVTDYSALVSTSQVVGV
;
A
#
# COMPACT_ATOMS: atom_id res chain seq x y z
N GLN A 1 -8.11 24.16 3.52
CA GLN A 1 -7.93 24.15 4.98
C GLN A 1 -8.60 22.94 5.64
N ALA A 2 -9.92 22.77 5.57
CA ALA A 2 -10.61 21.68 6.28
C ALA A 2 -10.04 20.27 6.01
N VAL A 3 -9.75 19.93 4.75
CA VAL A 3 -9.15 18.62 4.39
C VAL A 3 -7.76 18.42 5.01
N TYR A 4 -6.95 19.48 5.11
CA TYR A 4 -5.64 19.41 5.74
C TYR A 4 -5.76 19.14 7.25
N GLU A 5 -6.62 19.89 7.94
CA GLU A 5 -6.83 19.71 9.38
C GLU A 5 -7.39 18.32 9.70
N GLU A 6 -8.33 17.83 8.90
CA GLU A 6 -8.89 16.48 9.05
C GLU A 6 -7.84 15.39 8.80
N ALA A 7 -7.08 15.47 7.71
CA ALA A 7 -6.03 14.50 7.43
C ALA A 7 -4.94 14.52 8.51
N LYS A 8 -4.57 15.71 9.00
CA LYS A 8 -3.65 15.86 10.14
C LYS A 8 -4.23 15.23 11.40
N ALA A 9 -5.51 15.43 11.70
CA ALA A 9 -6.16 14.85 12.88
C ALA A 9 -6.17 13.31 12.84
N GLN A 10 -6.38 12.71 11.66
CA GLN A 10 -6.27 11.25 11.48
C GLN A 10 -4.85 10.75 11.74
N ILE A 11 -3.83 11.46 11.25
CA ILE A 11 -2.42 11.12 11.50
C ILE A 11 -2.08 11.28 12.98
N ASP A 12 -2.46 12.40 13.61
CA ASP A 12 -2.23 12.64 15.04
C ASP A 12 -2.90 11.55 15.89
N HIS A 13 -4.11 11.12 15.52
CA HIS A 13 -4.80 10.02 16.20
C HIS A 13 -4.02 8.71 16.06
N PHE A 14 -3.56 8.35 14.86
CA PHE A 14 -2.72 7.16 14.66
C PHE A 14 -1.44 7.21 15.51
N LEU A 15 -0.74 8.35 15.53
CA LEU A 15 0.48 8.53 16.32
C LEU A 15 0.21 8.46 17.84
N SER A 16 -0.98 8.90 18.29
CA SER A 16 -1.38 8.80 19.70
C SER A 16 -1.51 7.36 20.20
N LEU A 17 -1.63 6.38 19.29
CA LEU A 17 -1.61 4.95 19.59
C LEU A 17 -0.20 4.42 19.91
N GLY A 18 0.84 5.26 19.80
CA GLY A 18 2.24 4.88 20.03
C GLY A 18 2.88 4.12 18.87
N LEU A 19 2.25 4.14 17.68
CA LEU A 19 2.73 3.47 16.48
C LEU A 19 3.59 4.40 15.62
N THR A 20 4.58 3.81 14.92
CA THR A 20 5.38 4.54 13.93
C THR A 20 4.63 4.65 12.62
N LEU A 21 4.44 5.88 12.12
CA LEU A 21 3.87 6.10 10.80
C LEU A 21 4.89 5.68 9.73
N SER A 22 4.56 4.66 8.93
CA SER A 22 5.46 4.12 7.91
C SER A 22 5.26 4.71 6.52
N HIS A 23 4.02 5.10 6.19
CA HIS A 23 3.60 5.67 4.91
C HIS A 23 2.23 6.35 5.05
N LEU A 24 1.80 7.03 3.99
CA LEU A 24 0.43 7.53 3.82
C LEU A 24 -0.21 6.93 2.58
N ASP A 25 -1.50 6.64 2.69
CA ASP A 25 -2.40 6.35 1.58
C ASP A 25 -3.78 6.98 1.85
N SER A 26 -4.81 6.58 1.11
CA SER A 26 -6.17 6.95 1.49
C SER A 26 -7.18 5.94 0.99
N HIS A 27 -8.30 5.81 1.71
CA HIS A 27 -9.47 5.11 1.21
C HIS A 27 -9.94 5.69 -0.14
N HIS A 28 -10.38 4.80 -1.04
CA HIS A 28 -10.82 5.13 -2.41
C HIS A 28 -9.83 5.98 -3.23
N HIS A 29 -8.54 5.93 -2.91
CA HIS A 29 -7.51 6.73 -3.58
C HIS A 29 -7.81 8.24 -3.60
N ALA A 30 -8.59 8.76 -2.65
CA ALA A 30 -8.91 10.18 -2.54
C ALA A 30 -7.68 11.11 -2.58
N HIS A 31 -6.53 10.64 -2.08
CA HIS A 31 -5.25 11.36 -2.15
C HIS A 31 -4.78 11.66 -3.58
N THR A 32 -5.26 10.95 -4.60
CA THR A 32 -4.92 11.18 -6.01
C THR A 32 -5.71 12.33 -6.63
N HIS A 33 -6.80 12.78 -5.98
CA HIS A 33 -7.62 13.87 -6.50
C HIS A 33 -6.79 15.17 -6.57
N PRO A 34 -6.80 15.94 -7.67
CA PRO A 34 -5.89 17.09 -7.86
C PRO A 34 -5.95 18.17 -6.77
N GLN A 35 -7.09 18.32 -6.10
CA GLN A 35 -7.26 19.26 -4.98
C GLN A 35 -6.81 18.70 -3.63
N ILE A 36 -6.71 17.38 -3.49
CA ILE A 36 -6.34 16.69 -2.25
C ILE A 36 -4.86 16.29 -2.29
N LEU A 37 -4.33 15.93 -3.46
CA LEU A 37 -2.94 15.49 -3.62
C LEU A 37 -1.91 16.46 -3.02
N PRO A 38 -1.96 17.78 -3.26
CA PRO A 38 -0.97 18.70 -2.68
C PRO A 38 -1.03 18.74 -1.14
N ILE A 39 -2.21 18.50 -0.57
CA ILE A 39 -2.43 18.48 0.88
C ILE A 39 -1.78 17.23 1.49
N VAL A 40 -2.05 16.05 0.92
CA VAL A 40 -1.49 14.79 1.43
C VAL A 40 0.02 14.70 1.18
N GLN A 41 0.51 15.21 0.04
CA GLN A 41 1.95 15.32 -0.23
C GLN A 41 2.66 16.22 0.78
N LYS A 42 2.02 17.33 1.19
CA LYS A 42 2.56 18.20 2.24
C LYS A 42 2.68 17.44 3.56
N LEU A 43 1.65 16.70 3.97
CA LEU A 43 1.68 15.90 5.20
C LEU A 43 2.72 14.77 5.13
N ALA A 44 2.80 14.04 4.01
CA ALA A 44 3.81 13.00 3.78
C ALA A 44 5.24 13.55 3.97
N LYS A 45 5.49 14.76 3.46
CA LYS A 45 6.76 15.46 3.61
C LYS A 45 7.05 15.88 5.06
N GLU A 46 6.07 16.44 5.76
CA GLU A 46 6.20 16.85 7.17
C GLU A 46 6.56 15.67 8.07
N HIS A 47 5.95 14.50 7.80
CA HIS A 47 6.21 13.26 8.52
C HIS A 47 7.39 12.45 7.96
N ARG A 48 7.94 12.83 6.80
CA ARG A 48 9.05 12.13 6.10
C ARG A 48 8.74 10.67 5.80
N VAL A 49 7.52 10.39 5.34
CA VAL A 49 7.07 9.05 4.97
C VAL A 49 6.68 9.00 3.49
N PRO A 50 6.75 7.83 2.83
CA PRO A 50 6.27 7.66 1.46
C PRO A 50 4.76 7.87 1.35
N LEU A 51 4.31 8.29 0.16
CA LEU A 51 2.91 8.34 -0.24
C LEU A 51 2.66 7.26 -1.31
N ARG A 52 1.61 6.44 -1.14
CA ARG A 52 1.18 5.45 -2.14
C ARG A 52 1.17 6.03 -3.56
N GLY A 53 1.70 5.28 -4.51
CA GLY A 53 1.79 5.65 -5.93
C GLY A 53 2.76 6.80 -6.25
N SER A 54 3.32 7.46 -5.25
CA SER A 54 4.26 8.59 -5.42
C SER A 54 5.64 8.34 -4.78
N GLY A 55 5.73 7.40 -3.84
CA GLY A 55 6.94 7.17 -3.05
C GLY A 55 7.28 8.36 -2.14
N ILE A 56 8.58 8.60 -1.88
CA ILE A 56 8.98 9.75 -1.08
C ILE A 56 8.84 11.04 -1.89
N CYS A 57 7.86 11.85 -1.49
CA CYS A 57 7.59 13.12 -2.13
C CYS A 57 8.82 14.05 -2.08
N HIS A 58 9.25 14.57 -3.23
CA HIS A 58 10.38 15.50 -3.39
C HIS A 58 11.77 14.93 -3.08
N GLN A 59 11.93 13.60 -3.05
CA GLN A 59 13.25 12.98 -3.08
C GLN A 59 13.40 12.15 -4.37
N PRO A 60 14.53 12.27 -5.08
CA PRO A 60 14.84 11.33 -6.16
C PRO A 60 14.83 9.92 -5.58
N MET A 61 13.94 9.06 -6.08
CA MET A 61 13.96 7.65 -5.71
C MET A 61 15.02 6.95 -6.55
N THR A 62 15.95 6.27 -5.88
CA THR A 62 16.85 5.31 -6.53
C THR A 62 16.15 3.98 -6.79
N THR A 63 15.05 3.74 -6.10
CA THR A 63 14.20 2.54 -6.20
C THR A 63 13.08 2.80 -7.20
N SER A 64 12.98 1.98 -8.24
CA SER A 64 11.85 1.99 -9.16
C SER A 64 10.63 1.36 -8.47
N TYR A 65 9.58 2.16 -8.29
CA TYR A 65 8.40 1.79 -7.50
C TYR A 65 7.13 1.88 -8.36
N PHE A 66 6.27 0.87 -8.23
CA PHE A 66 4.97 0.82 -8.89
C PHE A 66 3.86 0.44 -7.92
N PHE A 67 2.74 1.17 -7.99
CA PHE A 67 1.51 0.80 -7.30
C PHE A 67 0.56 0.13 -8.30
N THR A 68 -0.07 -0.96 -7.90
CA THR A 68 -1.09 -1.64 -8.69
C THR A 68 -2.35 -1.96 -7.89
N ASP A 69 -3.50 -1.72 -8.52
CA ASP A 69 -4.85 -2.06 -8.07
C ASP A 69 -5.43 -3.25 -8.84
N GLU A 70 -4.61 -3.98 -9.59
CA GLU A 70 -5.09 -5.07 -10.46
C GLU A 70 -5.58 -6.30 -9.69
N PHE A 71 -5.12 -6.52 -8.46
CA PHE A 71 -5.61 -7.58 -7.59
C PHE A 71 -6.93 -7.17 -6.94
N TYR A 72 -7.97 -7.02 -7.76
CA TYR A 72 -9.27 -6.51 -7.35
C TYR A 72 -10.41 -7.09 -8.18
N ASP A 73 -11.47 -7.46 -7.48
CA ASP A 73 -12.77 -7.88 -7.97
C ASP A 73 -12.65 -9.17 -8.79
N GLN A 74 -13.06 -9.16 -10.05
CA GLN A 74 -13.02 -10.35 -10.90
C GLN A 74 -11.59 -10.81 -11.23
N LYS A 75 -10.58 -9.98 -10.96
CA LYS A 75 -9.17 -10.31 -11.20
C LYS A 75 -8.51 -11.06 -10.04
N VAL A 76 -9.19 -11.25 -8.90
CA VAL A 76 -8.64 -11.96 -7.74
C VAL A 76 -8.42 -13.44 -8.09
N SER A 77 -7.16 -13.79 -8.33
CA SER A 77 -6.71 -15.17 -8.54
C SER A 77 -5.22 -15.28 -8.26
N LEU A 78 -4.77 -16.47 -7.87
CA LEU A 78 -3.35 -16.75 -7.64
C LEU A 78 -2.55 -16.65 -8.95
N ASP A 79 -3.03 -17.30 -10.02
CA ASP A 79 -2.36 -17.27 -11.32
C ASP A 79 -2.30 -15.86 -11.90
N GLY A 80 -3.40 -15.10 -11.82
CA GLY A 80 -3.45 -13.72 -12.30
C GLY A 80 -2.51 -12.80 -11.52
N LEU A 81 -2.45 -12.94 -10.18
CA LEU A 81 -1.51 -12.20 -9.35
C LEU A 81 -0.06 -12.49 -9.75
N MET A 82 0.31 -13.78 -9.89
CA MET A 82 1.68 -14.15 -10.26
C MET A 82 2.05 -13.70 -11.67
N GLN A 83 1.16 -13.87 -12.66
CA GLN A 83 1.40 -13.38 -14.02
C GLN A 83 1.66 -11.88 -14.04
N HIS A 84 0.86 -11.12 -13.29
CA HIS A 84 1.01 -9.67 -13.18
C HIS A 84 2.36 -9.29 -12.54
N LEU A 85 2.69 -9.87 -11.38
CA LEU A 85 3.95 -9.61 -10.68
C LEU A 85 5.17 -9.92 -11.55
N LEU A 86 5.14 -11.03 -12.31
CA LEU A 86 6.22 -11.39 -13.21
C LEU A 86 6.37 -10.39 -14.37
N SER A 87 5.27 -9.85 -14.88
CA SER A 87 5.31 -8.81 -15.92
C SER A 87 5.93 -7.49 -15.44
N LEU A 88 5.77 -7.19 -14.14
CA LEU A 88 6.29 -5.97 -13.53
C LEU A 88 7.74 -6.13 -13.03
N LYS A 89 8.15 -7.36 -12.68
CA LYS A 89 9.45 -7.67 -12.06
C LYS A 89 10.66 -7.14 -12.85
N GLU A 90 10.57 -7.10 -14.18
CA GLU A 90 11.69 -6.62 -15.03
C GLU A 90 11.87 -5.10 -14.99
N ASN A 91 10.84 -4.35 -14.60
CA ASN A 91 10.79 -2.89 -14.71
C ASN A 91 10.79 -2.17 -13.37
N TYR A 92 10.49 -2.87 -12.27
CA TYR A 92 10.30 -2.28 -10.95
C TYR A 92 10.99 -3.09 -9.86
N ASP A 93 11.70 -2.38 -8.98
CA ASP A 93 12.36 -2.94 -7.80
C ASP A 93 11.35 -3.25 -6.69
N VAL A 94 10.32 -2.39 -6.56
CA VAL A 94 9.27 -2.53 -5.55
C VAL A 94 7.90 -2.37 -6.22
N VAL A 95 7.04 -3.38 -6.05
CA VAL A 95 5.65 -3.33 -6.46
C VAL A 95 4.78 -3.38 -5.21
N GLU A 96 3.93 -2.37 -5.02
CA GLU A 96 2.85 -2.41 -4.04
C GLU A 96 1.58 -2.94 -4.70
N VAL A 97 1.08 -4.08 -4.20
CA VAL A 97 -0.19 -4.66 -4.62
C VAL A 97 -1.27 -4.27 -3.62
N MET A 98 -2.27 -3.51 -4.07
CA MET A 98 -3.45 -3.24 -3.25
C MET A 98 -4.22 -4.53 -2.98
N CYS A 99 -4.70 -4.69 -1.75
CA CYS A 99 -5.58 -5.78 -1.38
C CYS A 99 -6.50 -5.39 -0.22
N HIS A 100 -7.50 -6.22 0.05
CA HIS A 100 -8.53 -6.06 1.06
C HIS A 100 -8.84 -7.35 1.84
N PRO A 101 -7.86 -8.18 2.22
CA PRO A 101 -8.14 -9.49 2.83
C PRO A 101 -8.98 -9.35 4.11
N ALA A 102 -10.05 -10.13 4.22
CA ALA A 102 -10.88 -10.20 5.42
C ALA A 102 -11.70 -11.50 5.44
N TYR A 103 -12.12 -11.94 6.62
CA TYR A 103 -13.18 -12.94 6.75
C TYR A 103 -14.52 -12.33 6.33
N ALA A 104 -15.31 -13.06 5.54
CA ALA A 104 -16.67 -12.65 5.19
C ALA A 104 -17.64 -12.92 6.37
N ASP A 105 -17.39 -12.26 7.50
CA ASP A 105 -18.27 -12.34 8.66
C ASP A 105 -19.54 -11.50 8.48
N GLN A 106 -20.56 -11.76 9.31
CA GLN A 106 -21.85 -11.09 9.19
C GLN A 106 -21.76 -9.55 9.29
N PRO A 107 -20.97 -8.95 10.20
CA PRO A 107 -20.77 -7.51 10.22
C PRO A 107 -20.23 -6.93 8.91
N LEU A 108 -19.27 -7.60 8.25
CA LEU A 108 -18.69 -7.14 7.00
C LEU A 108 -19.67 -7.30 5.83
N ILE A 109 -20.34 -8.45 5.72
CA ILE A 109 -21.34 -8.74 4.69
C ILE A 109 -22.45 -7.68 4.69
N MET A 110 -22.89 -7.26 5.88
CA MET A 110 -23.96 -6.26 6.01
C MET A 110 -23.52 -4.84 5.64
N LYS A 111 -22.22 -4.55 5.62
CA LYS A 111 -21.68 -3.19 5.41
C LYS A 111 -20.99 -2.99 4.08
N SER A 112 -20.56 -4.06 3.41
CA SER A 112 -19.75 -3.97 2.20
C SER A 112 -20.27 -4.94 1.14
N GLY A 113 -20.60 -4.41 -0.04
CA GLY A 113 -20.87 -5.23 -1.23
C GLY A 113 -19.66 -6.02 -1.74
N TYR A 114 -18.49 -5.82 -1.13
CA TYR A 114 -17.22 -6.45 -1.50
C TYR A 114 -16.79 -7.54 -0.51
N ALA A 115 -17.67 -7.97 0.41
CA ALA A 115 -17.29 -8.86 1.51
C ALA A 115 -16.76 -10.23 1.04
N LEU A 116 -17.37 -10.85 0.02
CA LEU A 116 -16.95 -12.17 -0.46
C LEU A 116 -15.60 -12.12 -1.19
N GLN A 117 -15.37 -11.07 -1.98
CA GLN A 117 -14.10 -10.86 -2.67
C GLN A 117 -12.95 -10.74 -1.67
N ARG A 118 -13.15 -10.08 -0.53
CA ARG A 118 -12.14 -9.98 0.54
C ARG A 118 -11.72 -11.33 1.12
N GLU A 119 -12.65 -12.28 1.19
CA GLU A 119 -12.34 -13.64 1.64
C GLU A 119 -11.56 -14.43 0.57
N LEU A 120 -11.88 -14.23 -0.72
CA LEU A 120 -11.08 -14.79 -1.81
C LEU A 120 -9.66 -14.22 -1.83
N GLU A 121 -9.52 -12.91 -1.63
CA GLU A 121 -8.21 -12.26 -1.49
C GLU A 121 -7.41 -12.86 -0.32
N LEU A 122 -8.05 -13.03 0.85
CA LEU A 122 -7.43 -13.66 2.02
C LEU A 122 -6.93 -15.08 1.70
N GLN A 123 -7.75 -15.89 1.01
CA GLN A 123 -7.37 -17.25 0.61
C GLN A 123 -6.15 -17.27 -0.31
N VAL A 124 -6.11 -16.39 -1.32
CA VAL A 124 -4.96 -16.28 -2.23
C VAL A 124 -3.70 -15.80 -1.49
N LEU A 125 -3.82 -14.74 -0.70
CA LEU A 125 -2.67 -14.10 -0.04
C LEU A 125 -2.08 -14.93 1.11
N THR A 126 -2.86 -15.85 1.68
CA THR A 126 -2.40 -16.78 2.72
C THR A 126 -2.04 -18.17 2.17
N SER A 127 -2.15 -18.36 0.85
CA SER A 127 -1.85 -19.64 0.21
C SER A 127 -0.36 -20.00 0.34
N PRO A 128 -0.01 -21.23 0.78
CA PRO A 128 1.37 -21.69 0.76
C PRO A 128 1.95 -21.74 -0.66
N ILE A 129 1.11 -21.95 -1.67
CA ILE A 129 1.51 -21.98 -3.08
C ILE A 129 2.03 -20.61 -3.51
N LEU A 130 1.36 -19.52 -3.12
CA LEU A 130 1.81 -18.16 -3.42
C LEU A 130 3.21 -17.92 -2.81
N LYS A 131 3.41 -18.31 -1.56
CA LYS A 131 4.70 -18.18 -0.87
C LYS A 131 5.82 -18.93 -1.62
N GLU A 132 5.56 -20.15 -2.06
CA GLU A 132 6.52 -20.95 -2.84
C GLU A 132 6.82 -20.31 -4.20
N GLN A 133 5.80 -19.83 -4.91
CA GLN A 133 5.98 -19.21 -6.22
C GLN A 133 6.74 -17.89 -6.15
N LEU A 134 6.48 -17.05 -5.15
CA LEU A 134 7.26 -15.83 -4.92
C LEU A 134 8.73 -16.17 -4.70
N ALA A 135 9.02 -17.16 -3.84
CA ALA A 135 10.39 -17.60 -3.57
C ALA A 135 11.09 -18.18 -4.81
N GLN A 136 10.41 -19.03 -5.59
CA GLN A 136 10.94 -19.63 -6.81
C GLN A 136 11.32 -18.58 -7.87
N HIS A 137 10.60 -17.47 -7.92
CA HIS A 137 10.88 -16.38 -8.85
C HIS A 137 11.72 -15.26 -8.22
N GLY A 138 12.31 -15.48 -7.04
CA GLY A 138 13.14 -14.49 -6.35
C GLY A 138 12.40 -13.17 -6.08
N ILE A 139 11.12 -13.23 -5.75
CA ILE A 139 10.30 -12.10 -5.29
C ILE A 139 10.22 -12.18 -3.77
N ALA A 140 10.72 -11.13 -3.10
CA ALA A 140 10.61 -11.00 -1.66
C ALA A 140 9.43 -10.10 -1.29
N VAL A 141 8.75 -10.43 -0.18
CA VAL A 141 7.78 -9.52 0.43
C VAL A 141 8.53 -8.52 1.30
N THR A 142 8.19 -7.25 1.16
CA THR A 142 8.77 -6.13 1.90
C THR A 142 7.67 -5.16 2.35
N ASP A 143 8.05 -4.09 3.04
CA ASP A 143 7.17 -2.99 3.40
C ASP A 143 7.70 -1.65 2.88
N TYR A 144 7.04 -0.56 3.26
CA TYR A 144 7.34 0.80 2.81
C TYR A 144 8.73 1.31 3.20
N SER A 145 9.45 0.66 4.13
CA SER A 145 10.84 0.98 4.42
C SER A 145 11.75 0.83 3.19
N ALA A 146 11.40 -0.01 2.22
CA ALA A 146 12.13 -0.17 0.97
C ALA A 146 12.15 1.11 0.11
N LEU A 147 11.22 2.03 0.36
CA LEU A 147 11.15 3.34 -0.29
C LEU A 147 11.88 4.43 0.48
N VAL A 148 12.34 4.14 1.71
CA VAL A 148 13.04 5.09 2.57
C VAL A 148 14.54 4.83 2.52
N SER A 149 15.31 5.81 2.05
CA SER A 149 16.77 5.70 2.06
C SER A 149 17.28 5.62 3.51
N THR A 150 18.08 4.61 3.82
CA THR A 150 18.73 4.41 5.12
C THR A 150 19.78 5.48 5.47
N SER A 151 20.04 6.44 4.58
CA SER A 151 21.14 7.41 4.71
C SER A 151 20.94 8.54 5.72
N GLN A 152 19.91 8.53 6.58
CA GLN A 152 19.68 9.60 7.58
C GLN A 152 19.28 9.14 8.98
N VAL A 153 19.67 7.93 9.41
CA VAL A 153 19.79 7.66 10.85
C VAL A 153 21.23 7.98 11.28
N VAL A 154 21.57 9.27 11.31
CA VAL A 154 22.66 9.74 12.17
C VAL A 154 22.01 10.07 13.49
N GLY A 155 22.33 9.26 14.50
CA GLY A 155 21.83 9.40 15.85
C GLY A 155 22.06 10.80 16.41
N VAL A 156 21.13 11.20 17.28
CA VAL A 156 21.40 12.18 18.34
C VAL A 156 21.66 11.40 19.61
#